data_AF-A0A1W9YTE4-F1
#
_entry.id   AF-A0A1W9YTE4-F1
#
_cell.length_a   1.000
_cell.length_b   1.000
_cell.length_c   1.000
_cell.angle_alpha   90.00
_cell.angle_beta   90.00
_cell.angle_gamma   90.00
#
_symmetry.space_group_name_H-M   'P 1'
#
loop_
_entity.id
_entity.type
_entity.pdbx_description
1 polymer ?
#
loop_
_entity_poly.entity_id
_entity_poly.type
_entity_poly.pdbx_seq_one_letter_code
_entity_poly.pdbx_strand_id
1 'polypeptide(L)'
;MKPIKHLYLHFTDGQRLSLRFPRQQDDPAEVARSIRQQLDTPYLSVEVYGDLLLIPRDSIKYLQISPAPARLDDDGTLRGAELIV
;
A
#
# COMPACT_ATOMS: atom_id res chain seq x y z
N MET A 1 -11.44 -5.09 -18.02
CA MET A 1 -11.32 -5.52 -16.61
C MET A 1 -10.60 -4.42 -15.83
N LYS A 2 -11.11 -4.03 -14.65
CA LYS A 2 -10.35 -3.13 -13.75
C LYS A 2 -9.06 -3.87 -13.33
N PRO A 3 -7.89 -3.19 -13.29
CA PRO A 3 -6.64 -3.84 -12.88
C PRO A 3 -6.75 -4.29 -11.42
N ILE A 4 -6.29 -5.50 -11.15
CA ILE A 4 -6.20 -6.04 -9.79
C ILE A 4 -5.06 -5.30 -9.07
N LYS A 5 -5.38 -4.71 -7.93
CA LYS A 5 -4.41 -3.97 -7.12
C LYS A 5 -3.72 -4.91 -6.13
N HIS A 6 -2.41 -4.72 -5.99
CA HIS A 6 -1.55 -5.45 -5.07
C HIS A 6 -0.89 -4.47 -4.10
N LEU A 7 -0.72 -4.90 -2.85
CA LEU A 7 0.11 -4.25 -1.85
C LEU A 7 1.21 -5.23 -1.44
N TYR A 8 2.45 -4.76 -1.54
CA TYR A 8 3.61 -5.49 -1.04
C TYR A 8 4.17 -4.74 0.16
N LEU A 9 4.34 -5.45 1.27
CA LEU A 9 5.02 -4.93 2.45
C LEU A 9 6.38 -5.61 2.53
N HIS A 10 7.44 -4.82 2.51
CA HIS A 10 8.80 -5.29 2.70
C HIS A 10 9.20 -5.00 4.14
N PHE A 11 9.49 -6.04 4.91
CA PHE A 11 9.81 -5.92 6.32
C PHE A 11 11.30 -5.64 6.54
N THR A 12 11.62 -5.12 7.73
CA THR A 12 13.00 -4.80 8.15
C THR A 12 13.89 -6.04 8.29
N ASP A 13 13.30 -7.21 8.50
CA ASP A 13 13.97 -8.51 8.56
C ASP A 13 14.21 -9.15 7.17
N GLY A 14 13.79 -8.48 6.09
CA GLY A 14 13.92 -8.95 4.71
C GLY A 14 12.77 -9.82 4.21
N GLN A 15 11.78 -10.15 5.05
CA GLN A 15 10.58 -10.85 4.61
C GLN A 15 9.67 -9.94 3.76
N ARG A 16 8.75 -10.56 3.01
CA ARG A 16 7.77 -9.85 2.18
C ARG A 16 6.38 -10.44 2.32
N LEU A 17 5.40 -9.63 2.72
CA LEU A 17 3.97 -9.96 2.63
C LEU A 17 3.40 -9.43 1.32
N SER A 18 2.64 -10.27 0.60
CA SER A 18 2.00 -9.91 -0.67
C SER A 18 0.49 -10.04 -0.53
N LEU A 19 -0.22 -8.93 -0.75
CA LEU A 19 -1.67 -8.84 -0.59
C LEU A 19 -2.31 -8.46 -1.92
N ARG A 20 -3.42 -9.12 -2.26
CA ARG A 20 -4.22 -8.84 -3.44
C ARG A 20 -5.58 -8.32 -3.01
N PHE A 21 -6.03 -7.22 -3.61
CA PHE A 21 -7.35 -6.63 -3.38
C PHE A 21 -8.26 -6.93 -4.58
N PRO A 22 -9.02 -8.04 -4.57
CA PRO A 22 -9.92 -8.39 -5.68
C PRO A 22 -11.12 -7.44 -5.80
N ARG A 23 -11.52 -6.81 -4.68
CA ARG A 23 -12.52 -5.75 -4.60
C ARG A 23 -11.92 -4.64 -3.75
N GLN A 24 -11.83 -3.44 -4.29
CA GLN A 24 -11.33 -2.27 -3.55
C GLN A 24 -12.28 -1.10 -3.82
N GLN A 25 -12.25 -0.09 -2.94
CA GLN A 25 -13.02 1.13 -3.12
C GLN A 25 -12.80 1.74 -4.51
N ASP A 26 -13.87 2.31 -5.08
CA ASP A 26 -13.90 2.75 -6.46
C ASP A 26 -13.00 3.97 -6.73
N ASP A 27 -12.70 4.78 -5.70
CA ASP A 27 -11.87 5.97 -5.83
C ASP A 27 -10.39 5.68 -5.47
N PRO A 28 -9.45 5.73 -6.44
CA PRO A 28 -8.02 5.58 -6.18
C PRO A 28 -7.43 6.63 -5.23
N ALA A 29 -7.99 7.84 -5.18
CA ALA A 29 -7.52 8.91 -4.30
C ALA A 29 -7.85 8.61 -2.83
N GLU A 30 -9.03 8.06 -2.57
CA GLU A 30 -9.41 7.62 -1.21
C GLU A 30 -8.53 6.48 -0.71
N VAL A 31 -8.16 5.55 -1.58
CA VAL A 31 -7.22 4.47 -1.23
C VAL A 31 -5.85 5.04 -0.87
N ALA A 32 -5.30 5.96 -1.67
CA ALA A 32 -4.01 6.59 -1.38
C ALA A 32 -4.06 7.38 -0.05
N ARG A 33 -5.12 8.15 0.17
CA ARG A 33 -5.33 8.90 1.43
C ARG A 33 -5.47 7.97 2.63
N SER A 34 -6.24 6.89 2.52
CA SER A 34 -6.42 5.93 3.62
C SER A 34 -5.11 5.25 3.99
N ILE A 35 -4.28 4.87 3.00
CA ILE A 35 -2.95 4.31 3.26
C ILE A 35 -2.09 5.35 3.99
N ARG A 36 -2.08 6.61 3.55
CA ARG A 36 -1.34 7.68 4.23
C ARG A 36 -1.79 7.88 5.68
N GLN A 37 -3.09 7.97 5.92
CA GLN A 37 -3.64 8.08 7.27
C GLN A 37 -3.24 6.92 8.18
N GLN A 38 -3.17 5.70 7.63
CA GLN A 38 -2.71 4.54 8.41
C GLN A 38 -1.21 4.60 8.72
N LEU A 39 -0.39 5.20 7.86
CA LEU A 39 1.04 5.40 8.11
C LEU A 39 1.33 6.43 9.22
N ASP A 40 0.35 7.27 9.55
CA ASP A 40 0.40 8.18 10.70
C ASP A 40 0.09 7.45 12.03
N THR A 41 -0.31 6.19 11.97
CA THR A 41 -0.59 5.35 13.14
C THR A 41 0.52 4.32 13.35
N PRO A 42 0.66 3.75 14.56
CA PRO A 42 1.67 2.73 14.83
C PRO A 42 1.41 1.38 14.12
N TYR A 43 0.25 1.19 13.50
CA TYR A 43 -0.12 -0.08 12.85
C TYR A 43 -0.76 0.16 11.48
N LEU A 44 -0.31 -0.58 10.47
CA LEU A 44 -1.06 -0.76 9.24
C LEU A 44 -2.15 -1.82 9.48
N SER A 45 -3.40 -1.47 9.18
CA SER A 45 -4.54 -2.36 9.39
C SER A 45 -5.04 -2.91 8.06
N VAL A 46 -5.10 -4.23 7.92
CA VAL A 46 -5.57 -4.88 6.69
C VAL A 46 -6.55 -6.00 7.03
N GLU A 47 -7.72 -5.99 6.39
CA GLU A 47 -8.64 -7.14 6.42
C GLU A 47 -8.20 -8.18 5.39
N VAL A 48 -8.02 -9.43 5.83
CA VAL A 48 -7.66 -10.57 4.97
C VAL A 48 -8.54 -11.76 5.34
N TYR A 49 -9.36 -12.22 4.39
CA TYR A 49 -10.29 -13.35 4.59
C TYR A 49 -11.23 -13.23 5.80
N GLY A 50 -11.60 -12.00 6.18
CA GLY A 50 -12.43 -11.72 7.37
C GLY A 50 -11.64 -11.54 8.66
N ASP A 51 -10.32 -11.79 8.65
CA ASP A 51 -9.43 -11.53 9.77
C ASP A 51 -8.86 -10.10 9.70
N LEU A 52 -8.69 -9.47 10.86
CA LEU A 52 -8.01 -8.18 10.98
C LEU A 52 -6.53 -8.40 11.29
N LEU A 53 -5.66 -8.06 10.35
CA LEU A 53 -4.22 -8.02 10.56
C LEU A 53 -3.83 -6.60 11.01
N LEU A 54 -3.18 -6.52 12.17
CA LEU A 54 -2.53 -5.30 12.66
C LEU A 54 -1.02 -5.48 12.52
N ILE A 55 -0.43 -4.77 11.58
CA ILE A 55 0.98 -4.89 11.22
C ILE A 55 1.74 -3.70 11.81
N PRO A 56 2.69 -3.91 12.75
CA PRO A 56 3.45 -2.82 13.33
C PRO A 56 4.19 -2.02 12.25
N ARG A 57 3.97 -0.70 12.20
CA ARG A 57 4.59 0.16 11.18
C ARG A 57 6.11 0.09 11.22
N ASP A 58 6.69 0.05 12.41
CA ASP A 58 8.15 0.02 12.60
C ASP A 58 8.80 -1.29 12.12
N SER A 59 7.99 -2.33 11.84
CA SER A 59 8.48 -3.55 11.18
C SER A 59 8.58 -3.40 9.65
N ILE A 60 7.94 -2.39 9.05
CA ILE A 60 7.84 -2.21 7.60
C ILE A 60 8.99 -1.30 7.13
N LYS A 61 9.85 -1.81 6.25
CA LYS A 61 10.91 -1.05 5.60
C LYS A 61 10.36 -0.12 4.52
N TYR A 62 9.49 -0.65 3.65
CA TYR A 62 8.73 0.13 2.68
C TYR A 62 7.52 -0.66 2.17
N LEU A 63 6.59 0.07 1.56
CA LEU A 63 5.41 -0.49 0.91
C LEU A 63 5.41 -0.18 -0.59
N GLN A 64 4.85 -1.10 -1.38
CA GLN A 64 4.69 -0.92 -2.82
C GLN A 64 3.24 -1.20 -3.21
N ILE A 65 2.63 -0.26 -3.91
CA ILE A 65 1.30 -0.39 -4.50
C ILE A 65 1.45 -0.64 -6.00
N SER A 66 0.78 -1.66 -6.53
CA SER A 66 0.86 -2.00 -7.96
C SER A 66 -0.51 -2.36 -8.56
N PRO A 67 -0.91 -1.77 -9.70
CA PRO A 67 -0.24 -0.67 -10.38
C PRO A 67 -0.29 0.62 -9.54
N ALA A 68 0.50 1.63 -9.91
CA ALA A 68 0.46 2.93 -9.25
C ALA A 68 -1.00 3.48 -9.24
N PRO A 69 -1.45 4.08 -8.13
CA PRO A 69 -2.76 4.74 -8.07
C PRO A 69 -2.93 5.77 -9.20
N ALA A 70 -4.13 5.86 -9.79
CA ALA A 70 -4.39 6.75 -10.92
C ALA A 70 -4.25 8.23 -10.57
N ARG A 71 -4.49 8.60 -9.31
CA ARG A 71 -4.34 9.96 -8.80
C ARG A 71 -3.23 9.98 -7.76
N LEU A 72 -2.11 10.58 -8.11
CA LEU A 72 -0.96 10.82 -7.23
C LEU A 72 -0.76 12.31 -6.97
N ASP A 73 -1.79 13.12 -7.25
CA ASP A 73 -1.65 14.54 -7.57
C ASP A 73 -1.47 15.43 -6.33
N ASP A 74 -1.81 14.94 -5.13
CA ASP A 74 -2.10 15.85 -4.03
C ASP A 74 -1.03 15.98 -2.93
N ASP A 75 0.13 15.29 -2.99
CA ASP A 75 1.07 15.26 -1.84
C ASP A 75 2.58 15.33 -2.21
N GLY A 76 2.96 15.95 -3.33
CA GLY A 76 4.40 16.11 -3.67
C GLY A 76 5.13 14.82 -4.07
N THR A 77 4.39 13.80 -4.51
CA THR A 77 4.96 12.53 -4.99
C THR A 77 5.74 12.73 -6.29
N LEU A 78 7.04 12.41 -6.28
CA LEU A 78 7.92 12.45 -7.46
C LEU A 78 7.56 11.33 -8.44
N ARG A 79 7.55 11.65 -9.75
CA ARG A 79 7.13 10.74 -10.83
C ARG A 79 8.26 10.47 -11.80
N GLY A 80 8.16 9.34 -12.52
CA GLY A 80 9.11 8.98 -13.58
C GLY A 80 10.48 8.52 -13.06
N ALA A 81 10.58 8.10 -11.81
CA ALA A 81 11.81 7.53 -11.27
C ALA A 81 12.07 6.15 -11.89
N GLU A 82 13.33 5.89 -12.25
CA GLU A 82 13.82 4.59 -12.70
C GLU A 82 14.68 3.97 -11.60
N LEU A 83 14.50 2.67 -11.36
CA LEU A 83 15.32 1.93 -10.42
C LEU A 83 16.69 1.68 -11.08
N ILE A 84 17.75 2.24 -10.49
CA ILE A 84 19.13 1.90 -10.87
C ILE A 84 19.50 0.65 -10.07
N VAL A 85 19.81 -0.44 -10.78
CA VAL A 85 20.23 -1.75 -10.23
C VAL A 85 21.68 -2.03 -10.51
#